data_AF-A0A349B0W8-F1
#
_entry.id   AF-A0A349B0W8-F1
#
_cell.length_a   1.000
_cell.length_b   1.000
_cell.length_c   1.000
_cell.angle_alpha   90.00
_cell.angle_beta   90.00
_cell.angle_gamma   90.00
#
_symmetry.space_group_name_H-M   'P 1'
#
loop_
_entity.id
_entity.type
_entity.pdbx_description
1 polymer ?
#
loop_
_entity_poly.entity_id
_entity_poly.type
_entity_poly.pdbx_seq_one_letter_code
_entity_poly.pdbx_strand_id
1 'polypeptide(L)' 'MSAPVLSVVLAVRNEAEHVGAQLAALAGQGADVPWELLVVDNGST' A
#
# COMPACT_ATOMS: atom_id res chain seq x y z
N MET A 1 3.41 -20.02 -18.48
CA MET A 1 3.40 -19.81 -17.01
C MET A 1 2.62 -18.54 -16.74
N SER A 2 1.79 -18.49 -15.69
CA SER A 2 1.14 -17.22 -15.30
C SER A 2 2.19 -16.28 -14.74
N ALA A 3 2.09 -14.99 -15.05
CA ALA A 3 2.89 -13.97 -14.39
C ALA A 3 2.51 -13.91 -12.89
N PRO A 4 3.47 -13.66 -11.98
CA PRO A 4 3.18 -13.44 -10.57
C PRO A 4 2.36 -12.15 -10.37
N VAL A 5 1.60 -12.09 -9.29
CA VAL A 5 0.81 -10.92 -8.86
C VAL A 5 1.25 -10.54 -7.45
N LEU A 6 1.34 -9.24 -7.17
CA LEU A 6 1.82 -8.69 -5.90
C LEU A 6 0.68 -8.00 -5.13
N SER A 7 0.52 -8.31 -3.85
CA SER A 7 -0.34 -7.54 -2.95
C SER A 7 0.54 -6.85 -1.90
N VAL A 8 0.43 -5.53 -1.78
CA VAL A 8 1.06 -4.74 -0.71
C VAL A 8 0.02 -4.54 0.39
N VAL A 9 0.36 -4.91 1.62
CA VAL A 9 -0.51 -4.72 2.79
C VAL A 9 0.08 -3.65 3.69
N LEU A 10 -0.64 -2.53 3.85
CA LEU A 10 -0.27 -1.43 4.72
C LEU A 10 -1.18 -1.43 5.95
N ALA A 11 -0.67 -1.91 7.08
CA ALA A 11 -1.37 -1.80 8.36
C ALA A 11 -1.24 -0.37 8.89
N VAL A 12 -2.37 0.24 9.26
CA VAL A 12 -2.45 1.64 9.69
C VAL A 12 -3.26 1.76 10.98
N ARG A 13 -2.88 2.68 11.88
CA ARG A 13 -3.71 3.13 13.01
C ARG A 13 -3.34 4.56 13.39
N ASN A 14 -4.27 5.51 13.25
CA ASN A 14 -4.09 6.94 13.56
C ASN A 14 -2.92 7.61 12.83
N GLU A 15 -2.51 7.13 11.65
CA GLU A 15 -1.37 7.69 10.90
C GLU A 15 -1.80 8.77 9.89
N ALA A 16 -2.79 9.61 10.24
CA ALA A 16 -3.26 10.66 9.34
C ALA A 16 -2.12 11.59 8.87
N GLU A 17 -1.11 11.81 9.72
CA GLU A 17 0.05 12.63 9.41
C GLU A 17 0.98 11.99 8.35
N HIS A 18 1.15 10.67 8.37
CA HIS A 18 2.17 9.99 7.57
C HIS A 18 1.62 9.19 6.39
N VAL A 19 0.34 8.77 6.47
CA VAL A 19 -0.26 7.89 5.46
C VAL A 19 -0.20 8.50 4.06
N GLY A 20 -0.37 9.82 3.94
CA GLY A 20 -0.25 10.51 2.65
C GLY A 20 1.13 10.39 2.01
N ALA A 21 2.19 10.61 2.80
CA ALA A 21 3.56 10.47 2.31
C ALA A 21 3.89 9.02 1.93
N GLN A 22 3.39 8.05 2.69
CA GLN A 22 3.59 6.63 2.41
C GLN A 22 2.89 6.19 1.12
N LEU A 23 1.66 6.66 0.90
CA LEU A 23 0.93 6.40 -0.35
C LEU A 23 1.62 7.04 -1.56
N ALA A 24 2.15 8.25 -1.40
CA ALA A 24 2.93 8.91 -2.45
C ALA A 24 4.22 8.14 -2.77
N ALA A 25 4.92 7.64 -1.74
CA ALA A 25 6.11 6.81 -1.93
C ALA A 25 5.82 5.47 -2.63
N LEU A 26 4.68 4.83 -2.34
CA LEU A 26 4.24 3.63 -3.04
C LEU A 26 3.86 3.92 -4.50
N ALA A 27 3.14 5.01 -4.75
CA ALA A 27 2.76 5.41 -6.11
C ALA A 27 3.97 5.78 -6.99
N GLY A 28 5.08 6.23 -6.39
CA GLY A 28 6.32 6.55 -7.09
C GLY A 28 7.20 5.34 -7.43
N GLN A 29 6.84 4.13 -7.00
CA GLN A 29 7.61 2.92 -7.28
C GLN A 29 7.23 2.29 -8.62
N GLY A 30 8.20 1.65 -9.26
CA GLY A 30 7.98 0.82 -10.43
C GLY A 30 7.86 -0.66 -10.05
N ALA A 31 6.92 -1.36 -10.67
CA ALA A 31 6.79 -2.81 -10.57
C ALA A 31 6.51 -3.39 -11.96
N ASP A 32 7.25 -4.44 -12.32
CA ASP A 32 7.10 -5.15 -13.61
C ASP A 32 5.95 -6.17 -13.59
N VAL A 33 5.18 -6.20 -12.49
CA VAL A 33 4.09 -7.14 -12.25
C VAL A 33 2.82 -6.40 -11.84
N PRO A 34 1.62 -6.91 -12.18
CA PRO A 34 0.38 -6.37 -11.66
C PRO A 34 0.38 -6.41 -10.14
N TRP A 35 -0.08 -5.31 -9.52
CA TRP A 35 -0.13 -5.21 -8.08
C TRP A 35 -1.34 -4.45 -7.56
N GLU A 36 -1.67 -4.71 -6.30
CA GLU A 36 -2.72 -4.02 -5.54
C GLU A 36 -2.20 -3.55 -4.18
N LEU A 37 -2.86 -2.53 -3.62
CA LEU A 37 -2.61 -2.03 -2.28
C LEU A 37 -3.83 -2.24 -1.41
N LEU A 38 -3.66 -2.90 -0.27
CA LEU A 38 -4.65 -3.00 0.79
C LEU A 38 -4.22 -2.13 1.97
N VAL A 39 -4.99 -1.08 2.25
CA VAL A 39 -4.84 -0.31 3.49
C VAL A 39 -5.73 -0.97 4.55
N VAL A 40 -5.09 -1.50 5.60
CA VAL A 40 -5.74 -2.20 6.70
C VAL A 40 -5.72 -1.28 7.92
N ASP A 41 -6.79 -0.50 8.07
CA ASP A 41 -6.97 0.36 9.23
C ASP A 41 -7.39 -0.46 10.46
N ASN A 42 -6.60 -0.36 11.52
CA ASN A 42 -6.84 -1.02 12.80
C ASN A 42 -7.66 -0.13 13.75
N GLY A 43 -8.76 0.42 13.22
CA GLY A 43 -9.73 1.23 13.96
C GLY A 43 -9.20 2.59 14.38
N SER A 44 -8.76 3.40 13.40
CA SER A 44 -8.41 4.80 13.64
C SER A 44 -9.63 5.61 14.14
N THR A 45 -9.37 6.65 14.94
CA THR A 45 -10.40 7.51 15.57
C THR A 45 -10.25 8.96 15.18
#